data_AF-A0A9Q2EEA6-F1
#
_entry.id   AF-A0A9Q2EEA6-F1
#
_cell.length_a   1.000
_cell.length_b   1.000
_cell.length_c   1.000
_cell.angle_alpha   90.00
_cell.angle_beta   90.00
_cell.angle_gamma   90.00
#
_symmetry.space_group_name_H-M   'P 1'
#
loop_
_entity.id
_entity.type
_entity.pdbx_description
1 polymer ?
#
loop_
_entity_poly.entity_id
_entity_poly.type
_entity_poly.pdbx_seq_one_letter_code
_entity_poly.pdbx_strand_id
1 'polypeptide(L)'
;MTKDVLPLCPVEGFHTVEILGSGGNGDVTKIANNETGEEFALKVLRRVQDDTYQRFQNEVNVVTKCGIEGVMPITASCLPVNPREIKPWYVMPLAQPFSVFIEGKSFSQIIEAFIPLAETLEQLHMQRIYHRDIKPDNFLYYSGRIYLTDFGLVKFPESGNLTPERRDVGAKFTMAPEMRRIAFKADGEPADVYSFAKSLWIALTKQPLGFDGQFIRGSALSLSNFEKDGYLAPLEELLHKSTDNDPSQRPSIKAFKEELIQWLALNEDFSARNLTEWLEIQNILFPMGSPAHAEWTRKEDIINILSIIAGRKSLNHMFYPSGGGMDLKGVEQAGEAGAISLLVGPQSAEILKPKKLCYESFGFDPEWNYFWLEADEIEPIDGVALSYNGFDQYLTELDRGEYTGPEAWEYSEYNYQPLPVTARRVNRYIKGAFVFFSKASRYNATSSTYDAWQNIGEVEFREIIERAAARFRR
;
A
#
# COMPACT_ATOMS: atom_id res chain seq x y z
N MET A 1 46.23 7.97 -18.50
CA MET A 1 44.94 7.79 -19.20
C MET A 1 45.08 6.58 -20.11
N THR A 2 44.89 5.38 -19.56
CA THR A 2 44.77 4.16 -20.36
C THR A 2 43.43 4.25 -21.09
N LYS A 3 43.45 4.20 -22.44
CA LYS A 3 42.22 3.98 -23.20
C LYS A 3 41.61 2.69 -22.68
N ASP A 4 40.38 2.73 -22.17
CA ASP A 4 39.66 1.52 -21.77
C ASP A 4 39.48 0.65 -23.02
N VAL A 5 40.33 -0.35 -23.17
CA VAL A 5 40.26 -1.30 -24.26
C VAL A 5 39.04 -2.17 -23.98
N LEU A 6 38.01 -2.03 -24.82
CA LEU A 6 36.83 -2.89 -24.77
C LEU A 6 37.25 -4.36 -24.90
N PRO A 7 36.63 -5.29 -24.15
CA PRO A 7 36.93 -6.70 -24.28
C PRO A 7 36.62 -7.20 -25.69
N LEU A 8 37.36 -8.20 -26.17
CA LEU A 8 37.10 -8.83 -27.46
C LEU A 8 35.76 -9.58 -27.41
N CYS A 9 34.92 -9.39 -28.43
CA CYS A 9 33.69 -10.15 -28.59
C CYS A 9 34.02 -11.59 -29.06
N PRO A 10 33.62 -12.65 -28.32
CA PRO A 10 33.83 -14.04 -28.71
C PRO A 10 32.77 -14.56 -29.70
N VAL A 11 31.77 -13.75 -30.04
CA VAL A 11 30.67 -14.13 -30.93
C VAL A 11 31.03 -13.71 -32.36
N GLU A 12 31.13 -14.69 -33.27
CA GLU A 12 31.45 -14.44 -34.68
C GLU A 12 30.39 -13.54 -35.34
N GLY A 13 30.84 -12.54 -36.10
CA GLY A 13 29.94 -11.58 -36.75
C GLY A 13 29.47 -10.42 -35.85
N PHE A 14 29.96 -10.32 -34.61
CA PHE A 14 29.62 -9.24 -33.68
C PHE A 14 30.87 -8.49 -33.18
N HIS A 15 30.68 -7.25 -32.73
CA HIS A 15 31.71 -6.48 -32.03
C HIS A 15 31.17 -5.91 -30.72
N THR A 16 32.07 -5.67 -29.76
CA THR A 16 31.72 -5.05 -28.48
C THR A 16 31.56 -3.55 -28.63
N VAL A 17 30.46 -3.02 -28.11
CA VAL A 17 30.11 -1.59 -28.15
C VAL A 17 30.50 -0.92 -26.83
N GLU A 18 30.06 -1.48 -25.70
CA GLU A 18 30.35 -0.95 -24.37
C GLU A 18 30.21 -2.03 -23.28
N ILE A 19 30.72 -1.73 -22.08
CA ILE A 19 30.55 -2.58 -20.90
C ILE A 19 29.29 -2.11 -20.16
N LEU A 20 28.34 -3.02 -19.95
CA LEU A 20 27.07 -2.73 -19.26
C LEU A 20 27.17 -3.00 -17.76
N GLY A 21 27.98 -3.98 -17.36
CA GLY A 21 28.21 -4.30 -15.96
C GLY A 21 29.29 -5.36 -15.77
N SER A 22 29.99 -5.30 -14.64
CA SER A 22 31.04 -6.26 -14.28
C SER A 22 30.79 -6.77 -12.87
N GLY A 23 30.33 -8.01 -12.73
CA GLY A 23 29.91 -8.59 -11.45
C GLY A 23 30.74 -9.81 -11.02
N GLY A 24 30.34 -10.44 -9.92
CA GLY A 24 31.00 -11.65 -9.39
C GLY A 24 30.89 -12.87 -10.30
N ASN A 25 29.77 -13.00 -11.03
CA ASN A 25 29.46 -14.17 -11.87
C ASN A 25 29.86 -13.99 -13.36
N GLY A 26 30.20 -12.80 -13.81
CA GLY A 26 30.50 -12.55 -15.22
C GLY A 26 30.55 -11.07 -15.57
N ASP A 27 31.13 -10.80 -16.75
CA ASP A 27 31.14 -9.47 -17.37
C ASP A 27 30.01 -9.43 -18.40
N VAL A 28 29.19 -8.37 -18.37
CA VAL A 28 28.08 -8.14 -19.29
C VAL A 28 28.43 -6.95 -20.19
N THR A 29 28.42 -7.18 -21.50
CA THR A 29 28.75 -6.18 -22.50
C THR A 29 27.62 -6.03 -23.51
N LYS A 30 27.49 -4.81 -24.05
CA LYS A 30 26.68 -4.57 -25.24
C LYS A 30 27.49 -5.01 -26.44
N ILE A 31 26.90 -5.81 -27.31
CA ILE A 31 27.47 -6.21 -28.59
C ILE A 31 26.53 -5.81 -29.73
N ALA A 32 27.08 -5.53 -30.90
CA ALA A 32 26.29 -5.22 -32.10
C ALA A 32 26.67 -6.17 -33.23
N ASN A 33 25.66 -6.62 -33.98
CA ASN A 33 25.85 -7.39 -35.20
C ASN A 33 26.54 -6.51 -36.26
N ASN A 34 27.60 -7.02 -36.88
CA ASN A 34 28.41 -6.25 -37.84
C ASN A 34 27.66 -5.91 -39.14
N GLU A 35 26.67 -6.72 -39.52
CA GLU A 35 25.88 -6.55 -40.74
C GLU A 35 24.62 -5.70 -40.51
N THR A 36 23.87 -5.98 -39.44
CA THR A 36 22.57 -5.34 -39.19
C THR A 36 22.63 -4.15 -38.24
N GLY A 37 23.68 -4.03 -37.43
CA GLY A 37 23.77 -3.05 -36.35
C GLY A 37 22.84 -3.35 -35.15
N GLU A 38 22.12 -4.47 -35.16
CA GLU A 38 21.24 -4.85 -34.05
C GLU A 38 22.05 -5.14 -32.77
N GLU A 39 21.57 -4.63 -31.64
CA GLU A 39 22.28 -4.65 -30.36
C GLU A 39 21.75 -5.73 -29.40
N PHE A 40 22.66 -6.38 -28.69
CA PHE A 40 22.39 -7.46 -27.74
C PHE A 40 23.24 -7.30 -26.48
N ALA A 41 22.90 -8.05 -25.43
CA ALA A 41 23.72 -8.20 -24.25
C ALA A 41 24.46 -9.56 -24.29
N LEU A 42 25.77 -9.53 -24.06
CA LEU A 42 26.63 -10.72 -23.95
C LEU A 42 27.11 -10.85 -22.51
N LYS A 43 26.84 -12.00 -21.87
CA LYS A 43 27.43 -12.35 -20.57
C LYS A 43 28.55 -13.35 -20.79
N VAL A 44 29.74 -13.04 -20.27
CA VAL A 44 30.92 -13.91 -20.30
C VAL A 44 31.30 -14.30 -18.88
N LEU A 45 31.47 -15.60 -18.63
CA LEU A 45 31.89 -16.10 -17.32
C LEU A 45 33.32 -15.61 -17.00
N ARG A 46 33.47 -14.83 -15.93
CA ARG A 46 34.74 -14.16 -15.61
C ARG A 46 35.75 -15.11 -14.99
N ARG A 47 35.33 -15.84 -13.94
CA ARG A 47 36.14 -16.81 -13.19
C ARG A 47 35.59 -18.21 -13.43
N VAL A 48 36.44 -19.06 -13.99
CA VAL A 48 36.07 -20.44 -14.32
C VAL A 48 36.58 -21.36 -13.22
N GLN A 49 35.65 -21.77 -12.37
CA GLN A 49 35.79 -22.82 -11.36
C GLN A 49 34.68 -23.84 -11.59
N ASP A 50 34.82 -25.05 -11.06
CA ASP A 50 33.87 -26.13 -11.36
C ASP A 50 32.44 -25.79 -10.90
N ASP A 51 32.29 -25.13 -9.75
CA ASP A 51 31.01 -24.69 -9.21
C ASP A 51 30.43 -23.49 -9.98
N THR A 52 31.24 -22.48 -10.30
CA THR A 52 30.78 -21.31 -11.08
C THR A 52 30.38 -21.70 -12.50
N TYR A 53 31.12 -22.63 -13.11
CA TYR A 53 30.78 -23.15 -14.43
C TYR A 53 29.52 -24.01 -14.41
N GLN A 54 29.34 -24.88 -13.42
CA GLN A 54 28.11 -25.65 -13.26
C GLN A 54 26.88 -24.74 -13.08
N ARG A 55 26.99 -23.66 -12.30
CA ARG A 55 25.90 -22.67 -12.17
C ARG A 55 25.60 -21.96 -13.48
N PHE A 56 26.63 -21.61 -14.26
CA PHE A 56 26.46 -21.00 -15.58
C PHE A 56 25.79 -21.97 -16.57
N GLN A 57 26.18 -23.25 -16.56
CA GLN A 57 25.52 -24.29 -17.35
C GLN A 57 24.06 -24.48 -16.93
N ASN A 58 23.78 -24.48 -15.63
CA ASN A 58 22.41 -24.58 -15.10
C ASN A 58 21.55 -23.40 -15.55
N GLU A 59 22.08 -22.18 -15.48
CA GLU A 59 21.39 -20.97 -15.96
C GLU A 59 20.99 -21.12 -17.45
N VAL A 60 21.95 -21.48 -18.32
CA VAL A 60 21.68 -21.69 -19.75
C VAL A 60 20.66 -22.83 -19.95
N ASN A 61 20.81 -23.94 -19.25
CA ASN A 61 19.92 -25.10 -19.37
C ASN A 61 18.49 -24.80 -18.93
N VAL A 62 18.29 -24.08 -17.82
CA VAL A 62 16.95 -23.74 -17.32
C VAL A 62 16.27 -22.78 -18.29
N VAL A 63 16.95 -21.70 -18.68
CA VAL A 63 16.38 -20.68 -19.57
C VAL A 63 16.00 -21.28 -20.93
N THR A 64 16.87 -22.11 -21.51
CA THR A 64 16.60 -22.71 -22.84
C THR A 64 15.50 -23.78 -22.83
N LYS A 65 15.22 -24.41 -21.68
CA LYS A 65 14.24 -25.52 -21.59
C LYS A 65 12.90 -25.14 -20.98
N CYS A 66 12.84 -24.10 -20.15
CA CYS A 66 11.62 -23.79 -19.38
C CYS A 66 10.44 -23.36 -20.26
N GLY A 67 10.70 -22.65 -21.37
CA GLY A 67 9.67 -22.17 -22.30
C GLY A 67 8.67 -21.19 -21.69
N ILE A 68 9.07 -20.47 -20.63
CA ILE A 68 8.20 -19.55 -19.87
C ILE A 68 8.39 -18.11 -20.34
N GLU A 69 7.29 -17.45 -20.67
CA GLU A 69 7.30 -16.01 -20.95
C GLU A 69 7.67 -15.21 -19.70
N GLY A 70 8.53 -14.21 -19.86
CA GLY A 70 9.06 -13.42 -18.73
C GLY A 70 10.31 -14.01 -18.09
N VAL A 71 10.87 -15.12 -18.62
CA VAL A 71 12.27 -15.51 -18.39
C VAL A 71 13.12 -14.94 -19.52
N MET A 72 14.19 -14.19 -19.20
CA MET A 72 15.03 -13.53 -20.22
C MET A 72 15.62 -14.57 -21.18
N PRO A 73 15.28 -14.54 -22.48
CA PRO A 73 15.68 -15.60 -23.39
C PRO A 73 17.17 -15.54 -23.73
N ILE A 74 17.77 -16.71 -23.93
CA ILE A 74 19.11 -16.87 -24.47
C ILE A 74 19.02 -17.17 -25.96
N THR A 75 19.59 -16.28 -26.78
CA THR A 75 19.54 -16.39 -28.26
C THR A 75 20.71 -17.20 -28.82
N ALA A 76 21.86 -17.17 -28.14
CA ALA A 76 23.04 -17.96 -28.48
C ALA A 76 23.86 -18.26 -27.22
N SER A 77 24.59 -19.37 -27.19
CA SER A 77 25.49 -19.70 -26.08
C SER A 77 26.66 -20.58 -26.51
N CYS A 78 27.74 -20.54 -25.73
CA CYS A 78 28.89 -21.43 -25.84
C CYS A 78 29.20 -22.02 -24.47
N LEU A 79 29.04 -23.34 -24.35
CA LEU A 79 29.38 -24.13 -23.16
C LEU A 79 30.47 -25.15 -23.51
N PRO A 80 31.76 -24.73 -23.51
CA PRO A 80 32.87 -25.56 -23.96
C PRO A 80 33.22 -26.66 -22.95
N VAL A 81 33.68 -27.82 -23.45
CA VAL A 81 34.14 -28.94 -22.61
C VAL A 81 35.29 -28.55 -21.70
N ASN A 82 36.21 -27.69 -22.18
CA ASN A 82 37.29 -27.12 -21.38
C ASN A 82 37.08 -25.60 -21.19
N PRO A 83 36.37 -25.19 -20.12
CA PRO A 83 36.02 -23.78 -19.91
C PRO A 83 37.22 -22.90 -19.51
N ARG A 84 38.38 -23.49 -19.21
CA ARG A 84 39.61 -22.74 -18.90
C ARG A 84 40.34 -22.27 -20.16
N GLU A 85 40.14 -22.95 -21.29
CA GLU A 85 40.71 -22.56 -22.59
C GLU A 85 39.80 -21.59 -23.34
N ILE A 86 38.50 -21.88 -23.35
CA ILE A 86 37.49 -21.04 -23.98
C ILE A 86 36.52 -20.60 -22.90
N LYS A 87 36.40 -19.29 -22.66
CA LYS A 87 35.46 -18.80 -21.65
C LYS A 87 34.02 -19.05 -22.09
N PRO A 88 33.17 -19.64 -21.23
CA PRO A 88 31.74 -19.77 -21.49
C PRO A 88 31.05 -18.42 -21.61
N TRP A 89 30.07 -18.35 -22.51
CA TRP A 89 29.28 -17.13 -22.73
C TRP A 89 27.87 -17.43 -23.22
N TYR A 90 26.96 -16.47 -23.06
CA TYR A 90 25.66 -16.48 -23.74
C TYR A 90 25.22 -15.07 -24.12
N VAL A 91 24.35 -14.99 -25.13
CA VAL A 91 23.75 -13.76 -25.68
C VAL A 91 22.27 -13.73 -25.33
N MET A 92 21.77 -12.56 -24.96
CA MET A 92 20.36 -12.28 -24.68
C MET A 92 19.97 -10.93 -25.29
N PRO A 93 18.66 -10.64 -25.46
CA PRO A 93 18.22 -9.33 -25.89
C PRO A 93 18.75 -8.21 -24.99
N LEU A 94 19.05 -7.06 -25.57
CA LEU A 94 19.39 -5.88 -24.79
C LEU A 94 18.11 -5.36 -24.08
N ALA A 95 18.19 -5.23 -22.76
CA ALA A 95 17.07 -4.83 -21.92
C ALA A 95 17.44 -3.66 -21.00
N GLN A 96 16.42 -2.92 -20.55
CA GLN A 96 16.58 -1.80 -19.64
C GLN A 96 16.69 -2.29 -18.19
N PRO A 97 17.57 -1.71 -17.36
CA PRO A 97 17.61 -2.01 -15.93
C PRO A 97 16.28 -1.70 -15.25
N PHE A 98 15.82 -2.57 -14.35
CA PHE A 98 14.56 -2.39 -13.63
C PHE A 98 14.51 -1.09 -12.81
N SER A 99 15.64 -0.66 -12.24
CA SER A 99 15.74 0.62 -11.52
C SER A 99 15.34 1.84 -12.37
N VAL A 100 15.70 1.85 -13.64
CA VAL A 100 15.32 2.91 -14.60
C VAL A 100 13.84 2.79 -14.95
N PHE A 101 13.32 1.57 -15.11
CA PHE A 101 11.91 1.36 -15.44
C PHE A 101 10.98 1.90 -14.35
N ILE A 102 11.33 1.71 -13.07
CA ILE A 102 10.47 2.11 -11.96
C ILE A 102 10.58 3.59 -11.60
N GLU A 103 11.47 4.36 -12.22
CA GLU A 103 11.64 5.78 -11.96
C GLU A 103 10.40 6.57 -12.39
N GLY A 104 9.89 7.44 -11.52
CA GLY A 104 8.68 8.24 -11.80
C GLY A 104 7.35 7.49 -11.86
N LYS A 105 7.33 6.16 -11.67
CA LYS A 105 6.10 5.36 -11.67
C LYS A 105 5.35 5.42 -10.35
N SER A 106 4.02 5.48 -10.42
CA SER A 106 3.14 5.37 -9.25
C SER A 106 3.10 3.94 -8.70
N PHE A 107 2.55 3.77 -7.49
CA PHE A 107 2.36 2.45 -6.88
C PHE A 107 1.55 1.52 -7.77
N SER A 108 0.42 1.99 -8.33
CA SER A 108 -0.42 1.19 -9.22
C SER A 108 0.34 0.72 -10.46
N GLN A 109 1.09 1.60 -11.12
CA GLN A 109 1.88 1.24 -12.30
C GLN A 109 2.97 0.20 -12.00
N ILE A 110 3.55 0.22 -10.79
CA ILE A 110 4.54 -0.78 -10.36
C ILE A 110 3.83 -2.11 -10.09
N ILE A 111 2.70 -2.09 -9.39
CA ILE A 111 1.92 -3.29 -9.07
C ILE A 111 1.40 -3.97 -10.35
N GLU A 112 0.89 -3.19 -11.30
CA GLU A 112 0.52 -3.66 -12.65
C GLU A 112 1.67 -4.40 -13.34
N ALA A 113 2.91 -3.89 -13.23
CA ALA A 113 4.08 -4.53 -13.81
C ALA A 113 4.53 -5.79 -13.03
N PHE A 114 4.25 -5.87 -11.73
CA PHE A 114 4.56 -7.03 -10.90
C PHE A 114 3.59 -8.20 -11.12
N ILE A 115 2.36 -7.96 -11.59
CA ILE A 115 1.40 -9.04 -11.84
C ILE A 115 1.90 -10.03 -12.90
N PRO A 116 2.36 -9.59 -14.09
CA PRO A 116 3.02 -10.48 -15.05
C PRO A 116 4.27 -11.16 -14.47
N LEU A 117 5.05 -10.45 -13.63
CA LEU A 117 6.23 -11.05 -13.01
C LEU A 117 5.86 -12.19 -12.03
N ALA A 118 4.77 -12.02 -11.27
CA ALA A 118 4.23 -13.06 -10.39
C ALA A 118 3.71 -14.25 -11.20
N GLU A 119 3.09 -14.01 -12.36
CA GLU A 119 2.68 -15.07 -13.29
C GLU A 119 3.87 -15.86 -13.84
N THR A 120 4.97 -15.19 -14.20
CA THR A 120 6.22 -15.87 -14.59
C THR A 120 6.70 -16.81 -13.49
N LEU A 121 6.68 -16.33 -12.24
CA LEU A 121 7.11 -17.10 -11.08
C LEU A 121 6.16 -18.26 -10.74
N GLU A 122 4.85 -18.07 -10.91
CA GLU A 122 3.84 -19.13 -10.80
C GLU A 122 4.12 -20.26 -11.79
N GLN A 123 4.41 -19.94 -13.07
CA GLN A 123 4.74 -20.94 -14.08
C GLN A 123 6.04 -21.71 -13.74
N LEU A 124 7.05 -21.01 -13.20
CA LEU A 124 8.28 -21.65 -12.71
C LEU A 124 7.96 -22.64 -11.57
N HIS A 125 7.17 -22.20 -10.58
CA HIS A 125 6.77 -23.03 -9.43
C HIS A 125 5.95 -24.25 -9.86
N MET A 126 5.05 -24.12 -10.85
CA MET A 126 4.32 -25.25 -11.43
C MET A 126 5.24 -26.30 -12.05
N GLN A 127 6.37 -25.89 -12.62
CA GLN A 127 7.42 -26.79 -13.13
C GLN A 127 8.41 -27.26 -12.05
N ARG A 128 8.17 -26.92 -10.77
CA ARG A 128 9.09 -27.15 -9.63
C ARG A 128 10.47 -26.54 -9.84
N ILE A 129 10.50 -25.39 -10.53
CA ILE A 129 11.69 -24.56 -10.74
C ILE A 129 11.60 -23.40 -9.75
N TYR A 130 12.57 -23.32 -8.84
CA TYR A 130 12.61 -22.28 -7.80
C TYR A 130 13.83 -21.39 -8.01
N HIS A 131 13.63 -20.07 -8.09
CA HIS A 131 14.65 -19.12 -8.49
C HIS A 131 15.71 -18.90 -7.39
N ARG A 132 15.29 -18.78 -6.13
CA ARG A 132 16.11 -18.65 -4.92
C ARG A 132 17.00 -17.40 -4.85
N ASP A 133 16.83 -16.46 -5.79
CA ASP A 133 17.55 -15.19 -5.83
C ASP A 133 16.69 -14.08 -6.44
N ILE A 134 15.44 -13.96 -6.00
CA ILE A 134 14.55 -12.92 -6.48
C ILE A 134 14.95 -11.59 -5.82
N LYS A 135 15.27 -10.60 -6.65
CA LYS A 135 15.63 -9.24 -6.23
C LYS A 135 15.55 -8.28 -7.42
N PRO A 136 15.41 -6.96 -7.18
CA PRO A 136 15.38 -5.95 -8.24
C PRO A 136 16.55 -6.03 -9.24
N ASP A 137 17.76 -6.37 -8.81
CA ASP A 137 18.94 -6.53 -9.69
C ASP A 137 18.78 -7.63 -10.75
N ASN A 138 17.93 -8.61 -10.47
CA ASN A 138 17.65 -9.75 -11.35
C ASN A 138 16.38 -9.52 -12.20
N PHE A 139 15.86 -8.29 -12.20
CA PHE A 139 14.74 -7.87 -13.03
C PHE A 139 15.23 -6.98 -14.17
N LEU A 140 14.78 -7.26 -15.39
CA LEU A 140 15.07 -6.45 -16.57
C LEU A 140 13.76 -6.08 -17.28
N TYR A 141 13.64 -4.84 -17.73
CA TYR A 141 12.49 -4.41 -18.52
C TYR A 141 12.78 -4.54 -20.01
N TYR A 142 11.98 -5.34 -20.71
CA TYR A 142 12.13 -5.62 -22.13
C TYR A 142 10.76 -5.77 -22.77
N SER A 143 10.56 -5.14 -23.94
CA SER A 143 9.34 -5.30 -24.75
C SER A 143 8.02 -5.19 -23.97
N GLY A 144 7.91 -4.20 -23.06
CA GLY A 144 6.68 -3.95 -22.31
C GLY A 144 6.49 -4.74 -21.01
N ARG A 145 7.43 -5.63 -20.65
CA ARG A 145 7.29 -6.53 -19.50
C ARG A 145 8.58 -6.62 -18.68
N ILE A 146 8.45 -6.95 -17.39
CA ILE A 146 9.58 -7.31 -16.54
C ILE A 146 9.94 -8.79 -16.73
N TYR A 147 11.21 -9.05 -17.01
CA TYR A 147 11.79 -10.37 -17.18
C TYR A 147 12.70 -10.71 -16.00
N LEU A 148 12.65 -11.97 -15.56
CA LEU A 148 13.59 -12.57 -14.61
C LEU A 148 14.89 -12.97 -15.33
N THR A 149 16.02 -12.76 -14.67
CA THR A 149 17.36 -13.19 -15.10
C THR A 149 18.15 -13.77 -13.92
N ASP A 150 19.33 -14.31 -14.19
CA ASP A 150 20.25 -14.93 -13.21
C ASP A 150 19.71 -16.19 -12.53
N PHE A 151 19.61 -17.27 -13.32
CA PHE A 151 19.14 -18.58 -12.88
C PHE A 151 20.23 -19.44 -12.20
N GLY A 152 21.37 -18.86 -11.82
CA GLY A 152 22.53 -19.60 -11.31
C GLY A 152 22.32 -20.30 -9.96
N LEU A 153 21.27 -19.96 -9.20
CA LEU A 153 20.90 -20.62 -7.94
C LEU A 153 19.64 -21.49 -8.03
N VAL A 154 19.12 -21.70 -9.22
CA VAL A 154 17.84 -22.37 -9.39
C VAL A 154 17.91 -23.83 -8.97
N LYS A 155 16.86 -24.28 -8.29
CA LYS A 155 16.65 -25.70 -7.93
C LYS A 155 15.52 -26.27 -8.77
N PHE A 156 15.78 -27.43 -9.38
CA PHE A 156 14.84 -28.23 -10.17
C PHE A 156 15.00 -29.72 -9.83
N PRO A 157 14.06 -30.61 -10.21
CA PRO A 157 14.02 -32.00 -9.72
C PRO A 157 15.30 -32.83 -9.92
N GLU A 158 16.10 -32.53 -10.94
CA GLU A 158 17.32 -33.28 -11.31
C GLU A 158 18.62 -32.62 -10.80
N SER A 159 18.55 -31.46 -10.14
CA SER A 159 19.72 -30.70 -9.70
C SER A 159 20.36 -31.27 -8.42
N GLY A 160 21.68 -31.43 -8.41
CA GLY A 160 22.46 -31.78 -7.20
C GLY A 160 22.51 -30.64 -6.17
N ASN A 161 22.94 -30.94 -4.94
CA ASN A 161 23.04 -29.94 -3.86
C ASN A 161 24.23 -28.98 -4.08
N LEU A 162 24.04 -27.93 -4.87
CA LEU A 162 24.98 -26.82 -4.95
C LEU A 162 24.74 -25.87 -3.78
N THR A 163 25.74 -25.74 -2.89
CA THR A 163 25.71 -24.80 -1.77
C THR A 163 25.78 -23.36 -2.30
N PRO A 164 25.02 -22.39 -1.76
CA PRO A 164 25.21 -20.99 -2.13
C PRO A 164 26.58 -20.50 -1.68
N GLU A 165 27.28 -19.76 -2.54
CA GLU A 165 28.41 -18.95 -2.10
C GLU A 165 27.92 -17.84 -1.16
N ARG A 166 28.77 -17.48 -0.18
CA ARG A 166 28.55 -16.30 0.66
C ARG A 166 28.42 -15.07 -0.23
N ARG A 167 27.23 -14.47 -0.29
CA ARG A 167 26.95 -13.27 -1.09
C ARG A 167 27.09 -11.99 -0.26
N ASP A 168 27.36 -10.91 -1.00
CA ASP A 168 27.54 -9.55 -0.53
C ASP A 168 26.41 -9.00 0.34
N VAL A 169 26.73 -7.89 1.02
CA VAL A 169 25.91 -7.20 2.04
C VAL A 169 24.49 -6.85 1.55
N GLY A 170 24.26 -6.66 0.24
CA GLY A 170 22.95 -6.28 -0.34
C GLY A 170 21.95 -7.42 -0.54
N ALA A 171 22.40 -8.64 -0.87
CA ALA A 171 21.52 -9.80 -1.07
C ALA A 171 20.86 -10.29 0.23
N LYS A 172 21.33 -9.83 1.39
CA LYS A 172 20.77 -10.20 2.69
C LYS A 172 19.32 -9.74 2.85
N PHE A 173 18.95 -8.57 2.33
CA PHE A 173 17.68 -7.95 2.68
C PHE A 173 16.47 -8.53 1.92
N THR A 174 16.68 -9.18 0.77
CA THR A 174 15.63 -9.93 0.06
C THR A 174 15.62 -11.42 0.39
N MET A 175 16.72 -11.98 0.89
CA MET A 175 16.85 -13.43 1.13
C MET A 175 16.06 -13.91 2.35
N ALA A 176 15.26 -14.96 2.16
CA ALA A 176 14.46 -15.59 3.21
C ALA A 176 15.32 -16.18 4.36
N PRO A 177 14.85 -16.14 5.62
CA PRO A 177 15.64 -16.57 6.79
C PRO A 177 16.13 -18.03 6.70
N GLU A 178 15.29 -18.95 6.23
CA GLU A 178 15.61 -20.36 6.05
C GLU A 178 16.67 -20.59 4.97
N MET A 179 16.69 -19.77 3.92
CA MET A 179 17.73 -19.77 2.89
C MET A 179 19.08 -19.30 3.45
N ARG A 180 19.09 -18.35 4.40
CA ARG A 180 20.31 -17.93 5.10
C ARG A 180 20.87 -19.01 6.03
N ARG A 181 19.99 -19.81 6.65
CA ARG A 181 20.37 -20.85 7.62
C ARG A 181 20.86 -22.13 6.94
N ILE A 182 20.03 -22.74 6.08
CA ILE A 182 20.29 -24.05 5.47
C ILE A 182 19.68 -24.11 4.05
N ALA A 183 20.27 -23.36 3.11
CA ALA A 183 19.74 -23.22 1.74
C ALA A 183 19.45 -24.53 0.98
N PHE A 184 20.19 -25.62 1.26
CA PHE A 184 19.97 -26.89 0.55
C PHE A 184 18.70 -27.63 1.02
N LYS A 185 18.31 -27.46 2.28
CA LYS A 185 17.09 -28.05 2.88
C LYS A 185 15.87 -27.12 2.80
N ALA A 186 16.09 -25.84 2.57
CA ALA A 186 15.02 -24.86 2.45
C ALA A 186 14.11 -25.20 1.26
N ASP A 187 12.81 -25.06 1.49
CA ASP A 187 11.80 -25.09 0.44
C ASP A 187 11.95 -23.85 -0.45
N GLY A 188 11.98 -24.06 -1.76
CA GLY A 188 12.23 -22.98 -2.73
C GLY A 188 11.01 -22.10 -2.97
N GLU A 189 9.82 -22.70 -2.92
CA GLU A 189 8.57 -22.00 -3.24
C GLU A 189 8.26 -20.85 -2.26
N PRO A 190 8.17 -21.08 -0.93
CA PRO A 190 7.92 -19.99 0.01
C PRO A 190 9.11 -19.03 0.14
N ALA A 191 10.34 -19.46 -0.17
CA ALA A 191 11.51 -18.59 -0.17
C ALA A 191 11.44 -17.56 -1.32
N ASP A 192 10.99 -17.99 -2.50
CA ASP A 192 10.76 -17.11 -3.64
C ASP A 192 9.66 -16.07 -3.34
N VAL A 193 8.57 -16.48 -2.68
CA VAL A 193 7.48 -15.55 -2.26
C VAL A 193 8.01 -14.48 -1.30
N TYR A 194 8.82 -14.87 -0.31
CA TYR A 194 9.45 -13.92 0.61
C TYR A 194 10.30 -12.89 -0.15
N SER A 195 11.16 -13.36 -1.05
CA SER A 195 12.03 -12.50 -1.84
C SER A 195 11.27 -11.64 -2.84
N PHE A 196 10.16 -12.13 -3.39
CA PHE A 196 9.26 -11.37 -4.25
C PHE A 196 8.58 -10.22 -3.48
N ALA A 197 8.06 -10.49 -2.28
CA ALA A 197 7.44 -9.48 -1.41
C ALA A 197 8.44 -8.36 -1.04
N LYS A 198 9.68 -8.74 -0.70
CA LYS A 198 10.76 -7.80 -0.43
C LYS A 198 11.09 -6.94 -1.65
N SER A 199 11.14 -7.55 -2.83
CA SER A 199 11.41 -6.86 -4.09
C SER A 199 10.30 -5.88 -4.45
N LEU A 200 9.03 -6.24 -4.21
CA LEU A 200 7.90 -5.34 -4.37
C LEU A 200 8.01 -4.13 -3.43
N TRP A 201 8.31 -4.35 -2.14
CA TRP A 201 8.49 -3.25 -1.20
C TRP A 201 9.62 -2.31 -1.62
N ILE A 202 10.77 -2.83 -2.08
CA ILE A 202 11.88 -2.01 -2.60
C ILE A 202 11.41 -1.20 -3.82
N ALA A 203 10.67 -1.84 -4.73
CA ALA A 203 10.17 -1.18 -5.94
C ALA A 203 9.18 -0.05 -5.64
N LEU A 204 8.29 -0.25 -4.65
CA LEU A 204 7.29 0.74 -4.24
C LEU A 204 7.93 1.92 -3.50
N THR A 205 8.77 1.63 -2.51
CA THR A 205 9.37 2.66 -1.63
C THR A 205 10.61 3.34 -2.22
N LYS A 206 11.18 2.77 -3.30
CA LYS A 206 12.47 3.17 -3.89
C LYS A 206 13.64 3.12 -2.91
N GLN A 207 13.52 2.34 -1.84
CA GLN A 207 14.60 2.16 -0.86
C GLN A 207 15.47 0.96 -1.25
N PRO A 208 16.64 1.18 -1.88
CA PRO A 208 17.41 0.09 -2.50
C PRO A 208 17.96 -0.92 -1.50
N LEU A 209 18.15 -0.52 -0.23
CA LEU A 209 18.65 -1.40 0.82
C LEU A 209 17.59 -2.40 1.31
N GLY A 210 16.30 -2.19 1.05
CA GLY A 210 15.25 -3.03 1.62
C GLY A 210 15.17 -2.91 3.15
N PHE A 211 14.72 -3.99 3.80
CA PHE A 211 14.64 -4.11 5.25
C PHE A 211 14.96 -5.55 5.69
N ASP A 212 15.34 -5.76 6.94
CA ASP A 212 15.60 -7.09 7.49
C ASP A 212 14.36 -7.69 8.17
N GLY A 213 14.28 -9.03 8.19
CA GLY A 213 13.18 -9.77 8.83
C GLY A 213 11.80 -9.58 8.20
N GLN A 214 10.75 -9.88 8.96
CA GLN A 214 9.36 -9.74 8.54
C GLN A 214 8.93 -8.26 8.45
N PHE A 215 8.02 -7.96 7.53
CA PHE A 215 7.41 -6.65 7.39
C PHE A 215 6.49 -6.36 8.59
N ILE A 216 6.64 -5.18 9.20
CA ILE A 216 5.88 -4.78 10.39
C ILE A 216 5.01 -3.58 10.04
N ARG A 217 3.69 -3.78 10.09
CA ARG A 217 2.67 -2.74 9.88
C ARG A 217 2.77 -1.66 10.97
N GLY A 218 2.49 -0.41 10.61
CA GLY A 218 2.56 0.73 11.54
C GLY A 218 3.98 1.13 11.98
N SER A 219 5.02 0.53 11.40
CA SER A 219 6.43 0.89 11.66
C SER A 219 6.97 1.86 10.60
N ALA A 220 8.26 2.19 10.68
CA ALA A 220 8.97 2.94 9.63
C ALA A 220 8.91 2.26 8.24
N LEU A 221 8.60 0.96 8.19
CA LEU A 221 8.46 0.19 6.94
C LEU A 221 7.13 0.41 6.23
N SER A 222 6.12 0.94 6.94
CA SER A 222 4.75 1.10 6.41
C SER A 222 4.76 1.86 5.09
N LEU A 223 3.97 1.37 4.13
CA LEU A 223 3.83 1.98 2.81
C LEU A 223 3.19 3.38 2.92
N SER A 224 2.35 3.58 3.94
CA SER A 224 1.75 4.89 4.28
C SER A 224 2.77 5.99 4.60
N ASN A 225 4.05 5.65 4.82
CA ASN A 225 5.13 6.63 4.95
C ASN A 225 5.60 7.17 3.59
N PHE A 226 5.32 6.47 2.49
CA PHE A 226 5.82 6.77 1.13
C PHE A 226 4.70 7.19 0.17
N GLU A 227 3.48 6.70 0.39
CA GLU A 227 2.29 7.00 -0.40
C GLU A 227 1.17 7.43 0.54
N LYS A 228 0.47 8.53 0.20
CA LYS A 228 -0.50 9.18 1.11
C LYS A 228 -1.95 9.06 0.66
N ASP A 229 -2.20 8.82 -0.63
CA ASP A 229 -3.55 8.91 -1.20
C ASP A 229 -4.14 7.55 -1.63
N GLY A 230 -3.42 6.44 -1.36
CA GLY A 230 -3.85 5.06 -1.62
C GLY A 230 -4.33 4.30 -0.38
N TYR A 231 -5.24 3.33 -0.58
CA TYR A 231 -5.63 2.40 0.48
C TYR A 231 -4.62 1.25 0.56
N LEU A 232 -3.65 1.38 1.47
CA LEU A 232 -2.47 0.52 1.51
C LEU A 232 -2.60 -0.68 2.46
N ALA A 233 -3.65 -0.73 3.29
CA ALA A 233 -3.78 -1.76 4.32
C ALA A 233 -3.77 -3.21 3.78
N PRO A 234 -4.46 -3.55 2.67
CA PRO A 234 -4.38 -4.91 2.11
C PRO A 234 -2.98 -5.27 1.61
N LEU A 235 -2.30 -4.29 0.99
CA LEU A 235 -0.94 -4.49 0.48
C LEU A 235 0.08 -4.64 1.61
N GLU A 236 -0.06 -3.85 2.68
CA GLU A 236 0.77 -3.99 3.89
C GLU A 236 0.54 -5.34 4.59
N GLU A 237 -0.69 -5.83 4.63
CA GLU A 237 -1.02 -7.16 5.15
C GLU A 237 -0.43 -8.28 4.28
N LEU A 238 -0.50 -8.14 2.95
CA LEU A 238 0.12 -9.07 2.02
C LEU A 238 1.64 -9.14 2.23
N LEU A 239 2.30 -7.98 2.37
CA LEU A 239 3.73 -7.92 2.67
C LEU A 239 4.07 -8.56 4.02
N HIS A 240 3.24 -8.32 5.05
CA HIS A 240 3.40 -8.93 6.38
C HIS A 240 3.35 -10.47 6.31
N LYS A 241 2.30 -11.05 5.71
CA LYS A 241 2.14 -12.50 5.56
C LYS A 241 3.23 -13.12 4.69
N SER A 242 3.57 -12.46 3.58
CA SER A 242 4.54 -13.00 2.61
C SER A 242 5.98 -12.96 3.11
N THR A 243 6.27 -12.12 4.12
CA THR A 243 7.59 -12.05 4.75
C THR A 243 7.63 -12.74 6.12
N ASP A 244 6.69 -13.63 6.42
CA ASP A 244 6.69 -14.39 7.66
C ASP A 244 7.98 -15.22 7.83
N ASN A 245 8.48 -15.29 9.06
CA ASN A 245 9.66 -16.08 9.38
C ASN A 245 9.40 -17.60 9.28
N ASP A 246 8.15 -18.03 9.45
CA ASP A 246 7.69 -19.39 9.18
C ASP A 246 7.26 -19.52 7.70
N PRO A 247 7.99 -20.30 6.88
CA PRO A 247 7.66 -20.49 5.47
C PRO A 247 6.26 -21.06 5.23
N SER A 248 5.69 -21.81 6.19
CA SER A 248 4.37 -22.44 6.06
C SER A 248 3.20 -21.46 6.19
N GLN A 249 3.44 -20.27 6.74
CA GLN A 249 2.44 -19.22 6.90
C GLN A 249 2.34 -18.28 5.68
N ARG A 250 3.30 -18.39 4.74
CA ARG A 250 3.35 -17.55 3.55
C ARG A 250 2.32 -18.02 2.53
N PRO A 251 1.65 -17.10 1.80
CA PRO A 251 0.78 -17.48 0.69
C PRO A 251 1.61 -18.08 -0.46
N SER A 252 0.95 -18.79 -1.38
CA SER A 252 1.55 -19.13 -2.66
C SER A 252 1.70 -17.88 -3.54
N ILE A 253 2.58 -17.93 -4.54
CA ILE A 253 2.73 -16.80 -5.48
C ILE A 253 1.43 -16.54 -6.28
N LYS A 254 0.63 -17.57 -6.52
CA LYS A 254 -0.71 -17.43 -7.11
C LYS A 254 -1.62 -16.58 -6.23
N ALA A 255 -1.72 -16.89 -4.94
CA ALA A 255 -2.53 -16.10 -4.00
C ALA A 255 -1.98 -14.67 -3.85
N PHE A 256 -0.66 -14.50 -3.84
CA PHE A 256 -0.03 -13.17 -3.84
C PHE A 256 -0.46 -12.35 -5.06
N LYS A 257 -0.43 -12.94 -6.26
CA LYS A 257 -0.86 -12.29 -7.51
C LYS A 257 -2.34 -11.90 -7.46
N GLU A 258 -3.19 -12.79 -6.97
CA GLU A 258 -4.64 -12.52 -6.83
C GLU A 258 -4.91 -11.32 -5.91
N GLU A 259 -4.18 -11.20 -4.79
CA GLU A 259 -4.25 -10.06 -3.87
C GLU A 259 -3.79 -8.74 -4.52
N LEU A 260 -2.75 -8.77 -5.37
CA LEU A 260 -2.34 -7.59 -6.14
C LEU A 260 -3.43 -7.12 -7.12
N ILE A 261 -4.08 -8.05 -7.81
CA ILE A 261 -5.18 -7.76 -8.74
C ILE A 261 -6.37 -7.17 -7.98
N GLN A 262 -6.74 -7.75 -6.83
CA GLN A 262 -7.80 -7.24 -5.97
C GLN A 262 -7.49 -5.82 -5.47
N TRP A 263 -6.24 -5.56 -5.08
CA TRP A 263 -5.82 -4.24 -4.64
C TRP A 263 -5.95 -3.17 -5.73
N LEU A 264 -5.59 -3.50 -6.98
CA LEU A 264 -5.76 -2.58 -8.12
C LEU A 264 -7.24 -2.28 -8.37
N ALA A 265 -8.07 -3.32 -8.49
CA ALA A 265 -9.50 -3.17 -8.69
C ALA A 265 -10.15 -2.31 -7.59
N LEU A 266 -9.70 -2.49 -6.34
CA LEU A 266 -10.21 -1.75 -5.21
C LEU A 266 -9.72 -0.28 -5.18
N ASN A 267 -8.55 0.04 -5.71
CA ASN A 267 -8.09 1.43 -5.79
C ASN A 267 -8.58 2.18 -7.04
N GLU A 268 -9.08 1.48 -8.06
CA GLU A 268 -9.79 2.08 -9.20
C GLU A 268 -11.24 2.50 -8.83
N ASP A 269 -11.88 1.79 -7.89
CA ASP A 269 -13.24 2.09 -7.42
C ASP A 269 -13.26 2.77 -6.04
N PHE A 270 -13.39 4.10 -6.05
CA PHE A 270 -13.49 4.90 -4.82
C PHE A 270 -14.59 4.42 -3.87
N SER A 271 -15.73 3.95 -4.39
CA SER A 271 -16.87 3.52 -3.57
C SER A 271 -16.57 2.20 -2.87
N ALA A 272 -16.01 1.22 -3.60
CA ALA A 272 -15.59 -0.07 -3.02
C ALA A 272 -14.48 0.11 -1.97
N ARG A 273 -13.49 0.99 -2.26
CA ARG A 273 -12.41 1.34 -1.32
C ARG A 273 -12.95 1.93 -0.03
N ASN A 274 -13.81 2.94 -0.15
CA ASN A 274 -14.34 3.66 0.98
C ASN A 274 -15.18 2.76 1.90
N LEU A 275 -15.96 1.83 1.33
CA LEU A 275 -16.72 0.85 2.12
C LEU A 275 -15.80 -0.16 2.83
N THR A 276 -14.73 -0.60 2.17
CA THR A 276 -13.75 -1.52 2.77
C THR A 276 -12.99 -0.85 3.91
N GLU A 277 -12.57 0.40 3.72
CA GLU A 277 -11.97 1.21 4.79
C GLU A 277 -12.92 1.43 5.97
N TRP A 278 -14.23 1.54 5.71
CA TRP A 278 -15.24 1.67 6.75
C TRP A 278 -15.40 0.37 7.56
N LEU A 279 -15.36 -0.78 6.89
CA LEU A 279 -15.36 -2.10 7.53
C LEU A 279 -14.12 -2.34 8.38
N GLU A 280 -12.94 -1.88 7.94
CA GLU A 280 -11.73 -2.00 8.76
C GLU A 280 -11.82 -1.22 10.07
N ILE A 281 -12.46 -0.04 10.09
CA ILE A 281 -12.74 0.66 11.36
C ILE A 281 -13.54 -0.24 12.28
N GLN A 282 -14.53 -0.97 11.77
CA GLN A 282 -15.32 -1.90 12.57
C GLN A 282 -14.45 -3.02 13.14
N ASN A 283 -13.48 -3.54 12.38
CA ASN A 283 -12.55 -4.56 12.88
C ASN A 283 -11.58 -4.02 13.94
N ILE A 284 -11.17 -2.74 13.85
CA ILE A 284 -10.36 -2.08 14.87
C ILE A 284 -11.16 -1.90 16.16
N LEU A 285 -12.42 -1.46 16.04
CA LEU A 285 -13.30 -1.21 17.19
C LEU A 285 -13.85 -2.51 17.79
N PHE A 286 -14.08 -3.53 16.96
CA PHE A 286 -14.75 -4.79 17.30
C PHE A 286 -13.99 -6.00 16.75
N PRO A 287 -12.78 -6.30 17.27
CA PRO A 287 -11.91 -7.34 16.71
C PRO A 287 -12.49 -8.76 16.79
N MET A 288 -13.45 -9.00 17.68
CA MET A 288 -14.11 -10.32 17.87
C MET A 288 -15.38 -10.48 17.01
N GLY A 289 -15.76 -9.46 16.24
CA GLY A 289 -16.98 -9.42 15.44
C GLY A 289 -17.80 -8.16 15.70
N SER A 290 -18.34 -7.57 14.64
CA SER A 290 -19.13 -6.34 14.70
C SER A 290 -20.49 -6.58 15.38
N PRO A 291 -20.82 -5.88 16.48
CA PRO A 291 -22.12 -5.99 17.12
C PRO A 291 -23.20 -5.29 16.28
N ALA A 292 -24.47 -5.65 16.50
CA ALA A 292 -25.59 -4.94 15.87
C ALA A 292 -25.72 -3.48 16.36
N HIS A 293 -25.33 -3.25 17.62
CA HIS A 293 -25.38 -1.96 18.30
C HIS A 293 -24.24 -1.89 19.34
N ALA A 294 -23.59 -0.74 19.49
CA ALA A 294 -22.68 -0.44 20.60
C ALA A 294 -22.83 1.01 21.06
N GLU A 295 -22.66 1.28 22.35
CA GLU A 295 -22.84 2.61 22.94
C GLU A 295 -21.62 2.99 23.81
N TRP A 296 -21.20 4.26 23.71
CA TRP A 296 -20.18 4.88 24.55
C TRP A 296 -20.70 6.19 25.13
N THR A 297 -20.58 6.35 26.44
CA THR A 297 -21.02 7.54 27.18
C THR A 297 -19.87 8.32 27.82
N ARG A 298 -18.68 7.70 27.94
CA ARG A 298 -17.50 8.41 28.45
C ARG A 298 -16.89 9.24 27.33
N LYS A 299 -16.71 10.53 27.59
CA LYS A 299 -16.16 11.51 26.65
C LYS A 299 -14.82 11.06 26.05
N GLU A 300 -13.93 10.47 26.85
CA GLU A 300 -12.62 10.01 26.38
C GLU A 300 -12.75 8.86 25.36
N ASP A 301 -13.69 7.94 25.56
CA ASP A 301 -13.95 6.86 24.59
C ASP A 301 -14.53 7.42 23.29
N ILE A 302 -15.47 8.37 23.39
CA ILE A 302 -16.07 9.05 22.23
C ILE A 302 -14.99 9.75 21.41
N ILE A 303 -14.08 10.49 22.06
CA ILE A 303 -12.93 11.14 21.41
C ILE A 303 -12.08 10.09 20.68
N ASN A 304 -11.69 9.00 21.35
CA ASN A 304 -10.84 7.97 20.76
C ASN A 304 -11.48 7.35 19.49
N ILE A 305 -12.77 7.07 19.53
CA ILE A 305 -13.50 6.47 18.40
C ILE A 305 -13.59 7.45 17.23
N LEU A 306 -13.99 8.69 17.51
CA LEU A 306 -14.08 9.74 16.49
C LEU A 306 -12.70 10.07 15.90
N SER A 307 -11.61 9.99 16.68
CA SER A 307 -10.24 10.11 16.17
C SER A 307 -9.88 8.99 15.19
N ILE A 308 -10.31 7.75 15.43
CA ILE A 308 -10.10 6.64 14.48
C ILE A 308 -10.84 6.92 13.15
N ILE A 309 -12.06 7.43 13.23
CA ILE A 309 -12.87 7.80 12.05
C ILE A 309 -12.25 8.97 11.28
N ALA A 310 -11.81 10.00 11.99
CA ALA A 310 -11.23 11.20 11.42
C ALA A 310 -9.83 10.97 10.81
N GLY A 311 -9.07 10.01 11.34
CA GLY A 311 -7.71 9.70 10.90
C GLY A 311 -7.63 9.14 9.47
N ARG A 312 -8.75 8.71 8.89
CA ARG A 312 -8.84 8.20 7.51
C ARG A 312 -9.42 9.27 6.59
N LYS A 313 -8.53 9.88 5.78
CA LYS A 313 -8.88 10.97 4.87
C LYS A 313 -9.98 10.53 3.88
N SER A 314 -11.02 11.35 3.74
CA SER A 314 -12.16 11.10 2.84
C SER A 314 -13.01 9.87 3.18
N LEU A 315 -12.88 9.29 4.37
CA LEU A 315 -13.66 8.12 4.74
C LEU A 315 -15.10 8.45 5.12
N ASN A 316 -15.27 9.46 5.95
CA ASN A 316 -16.54 9.77 6.58
C ASN A 316 -17.25 10.95 5.89
N HIS A 317 -18.57 10.99 6.03
CA HIS A 317 -19.40 12.16 5.88
C HIS A 317 -20.21 12.33 7.16
N MET A 318 -20.01 13.45 7.85
CA MET A 318 -20.74 13.82 9.06
C MET A 318 -21.92 14.70 8.67
N PHE A 319 -23.13 14.26 9.00
CA PHE A 319 -24.35 15.05 8.90
C PHE A 319 -24.59 15.84 10.19
N TYR A 320 -25.04 17.08 10.01
CA TYR A 320 -25.39 17.97 11.12
C TYR A 320 -26.82 17.74 11.61
N PRO A 321 -27.14 18.12 12.88
CA PRO A 321 -28.49 18.01 13.43
C PRO A 321 -29.59 18.66 12.58
N SER A 322 -29.26 19.77 11.91
CA SER A 322 -30.21 20.60 11.18
C SER A 322 -30.13 20.47 9.66
N GLY A 323 -29.40 19.48 9.15
CA GLY A 323 -29.22 19.28 7.71
C GLY A 323 -27.87 19.73 7.17
N GLY A 324 -27.54 19.23 5.97
CA GLY A 324 -26.19 19.37 5.40
C GLY A 324 -25.18 18.42 6.03
N GLY A 325 -23.92 18.53 5.60
CA GLY A 325 -22.84 17.69 6.12
C GLY A 325 -21.46 18.17 5.70
N MET A 326 -20.46 17.75 6.46
CA MET A 326 -19.03 18.04 6.28
C MET A 326 -18.22 16.79 6.63
N ASP A 327 -16.93 16.78 6.31
CA ASP A 327 -16.06 15.69 6.75
C ASP A 327 -15.49 16.00 8.14
N LEU A 328 -15.52 15.02 9.03
CA LEU A 328 -14.75 15.07 10.27
C LEU A 328 -13.26 14.86 9.96
N LYS A 329 -12.44 15.87 10.28
CA LYS A 329 -10.99 15.87 10.04
C LYS A 329 -10.16 15.63 11.29
N GLY A 330 -10.77 15.79 12.46
CA GLY A 330 -10.13 15.56 13.74
C GLY A 330 -11.10 15.77 14.88
N VAL A 331 -10.68 15.39 16.07
CA VAL A 331 -11.45 15.59 17.29
C VAL A 331 -10.50 15.94 18.42
N GLU A 332 -10.89 16.88 19.26
CA GLU A 332 -10.13 17.28 20.42
C GLU A 332 -11.04 17.70 21.58
N GLN A 333 -10.47 17.82 22.77
CA GLN A 333 -11.20 18.38 23.91
C GLN A 333 -11.37 19.89 23.72
N ALA A 334 -12.61 20.39 23.82
CA ALA A 334 -12.90 21.81 23.73
C ALA A 334 -12.37 22.57 24.98
N GLY A 335 -12.32 23.91 24.90
CA GLY A 335 -12.05 24.74 26.07
C GLY A 335 -13.18 24.72 27.10
N GLU A 336 -14.42 24.53 26.65
CA GLU A 336 -15.57 24.38 27.54
C GLU A 336 -15.54 23.04 28.29
N ALA A 337 -15.80 23.09 29.60
CA ALA A 337 -15.80 21.91 30.46
C ALA A 337 -16.83 20.87 29.99
N GLY A 338 -16.35 19.64 29.78
CA GLY A 338 -17.17 18.53 29.31
C GLY A 338 -17.42 18.52 27.79
N ALA A 339 -17.07 19.58 27.06
CA ALA A 339 -17.28 19.66 25.63
C ALA A 339 -16.12 19.07 24.81
N ILE A 340 -16.42 18.77 23.56
CA ILE A 340 -15.48 18.33 22.52
C ILE A 340 -15.57 19.25 21.32
N SER A 341 -14.48 19.36 20.56
CA SER A 341 -14.42 20.08 19.29
C SER A 341 -14.28 19.07 18.15
N LEU A 342 -15.25 19.05 17.24
CA LEU A 342 -15.18 18.33 15.97
C LEU A 342 -14.52 19.25 14.95
N LEU A 343 -13.33 18.88 14.46
CA LEU A 343 -12.57 19.70 13.52
C LEU A 343 -13.06 19.43 12.10
N VAL A 344 -13.56 20.46 11.43
CA VAL A 344 -14.12 20.37 10.06
C VAL A 344 -13.30 21.16 9.02
N GLY A 345 -12.38 21.99 9.49
CA GLY A 345 -11.48 22.78 8.64
C GLY A 345 -10.32 23.40 9.41
N PRO A 346 -9.38 24.09 8.73
CA PRO A 346 -8.15 24.61 9.34
C PRO A 346 -8.37 25.57 10.51
N GLN A 347 -9.41 26.41 10.45
CA GLN A 347 -9.80 27.36 11.49
C GLN A 347 -11.32 27.31 11.71
N SER A 348 -11.87 26.09 11.74
CA SER A 348 -13.29 25.88 11.99
C SER A 348 -13.56 24.61 12.76
N ALA A 349 -14.36 24.72 13.82
CA ALA A 349 -14.74 23.58 14.66
C ALA A 349 -16.22 23.64 15.06
N GLU A 350 -16.80 22.47 15.29
CA GLU A 350 -18.12 22.33 15.89
C GLU A 350 -17.93 21.94 17.36
N ILE A 351 -18.54 22.69 18.28
CA ILE A 351 -18.41 22.43 19.72
C ILE A 351 -19.72 21.89 20.25
N LEU A 352 -19.66 20.77 20.99
CA LEU A 352 -20.82 20.21 21.68
C LEU A 352 -20.39 19.51 22.97
N LYS A 353 -21.33 19.31 23.90
CA LYS A 353 -21.17 18.35 25.01
C LYS A 353 -21.70 16.99 24.58
N PRO A 354 -20.86 15.95 24.47
CA PRO A 354 -21.33 14.65 24.01
C PRO A 354 -22.08 13.94 25.13
N LYS A 355 -23.34 13.58 24.87
CA LYS A 355 -24.16 12.75 25.74
C LYS A 355 -23.82 11.26 25.56
N LYS A 356 -23.77 10.83 24.30
CA LYS A 356 -23.39 9.47 23.91
C LYS A 356 -23.03 9.37 22.44
N LEU A 357 -22.23 8.36 22.10
CA LEU A 357 -21.95 7.90 20.75
C LEU A 357 -22.50 6.48 20.61
N CYS A 358 -23.29 6.22 19.58
CA CYS A 358 -23.78 4.89 19.24
C CYS A 358 -23.20 4.45 17.90
N TYR A 359 -22.88 3.17 17.77
CA TYR A 359 -22.59 2.51 16.51
C TYR A 359 -23.77 1.60 16.16
N GLU A 360 -24.21 1.64 14.91
CA GLU A 360 -25.32 0.82 14.42
C GLU A 360 -24.92 0.04 13.18
N SER A 361 -25.19 -1.28 13.22
CA SER A 361 -24.88 -2.23 12.16
C SER A 361 -26.12 -2.92 11.63
N PHE A 362 -26.16 -3.09 10.31
CA PHE A 362 -27.24 -3.77 9.58
C PHE A 362 -26.78 -5.12 8.99
N GLY A 363 -25.72 -5.70 9.56
CA GLY A 363 -25.20 -7.01 9.18
C GLY A 363 -24.51 -7.01 7.83
N PHE A 364 -25.09 -7.69 6.84
CA PHE A 364 -24.50 -7.86 5.50
C PHE A 364 -24.51 -6.61 4.62
N ASP A 365 -25.12 -5.50 5.06
CA ASP A 365 -25.08 -4.23 4.33
C ASP A 365 -24.25 -3.18 5.09
N PRO A 366 -22.91 -3.28 5.06
CA PRO A 366 -22.06 -2.35 5.79
C PRO A 366 -22.15 -0.91 5.28
N GLU A 367 -22.71 -0.69 4.09
CA GLU A 367 -22.96 0.62 3.48
C GLU A 367 -24.00 1.45 4.24
N TRP A 368 -24.80 0.82 5.11
CA TRP A 368 -25.78 1.49 5.97
C TRP A 368 -25.32 1.64 7.42
N ASN A 369 -24.15 1.11 7.78
CA ASN A 369 -23.64 1.22 9.14
C ASN A 369 -23.21 2.66 9.42
N TYR A 370 -23.58 3.19 10.59
CA TYR A 370 -23.30 4.58 10.97
C TYR A 370 -22.89 4.71 12.44
N PHE A 371 -22.33 5.88 12.76
CA PHE A 371 -22.20 6.34 14.14
C PHE A 371 -23.15 7.51 14.40
N TRP A 372 -23.79 7.53 15.56
CA TRP A 372 -24.73 8.56 16.00
C TRP A 372 -24.18 9.23 17.27
N LEU A 373 -23.80 10.49 17.19
CA LEU A 373 -23.31 11.28 18.31
C LEU A 373 -24.42 12.22 18.80
N GLU A 374 -24.98 11.93 19.96
CA GLU A 374 -26.00 12.77 20.59
C GLU A 374 -25.32 13.81 21.50
N ALA A 375 -25.74 15.07 21.39
CA ALA A 375 -25.32 16.15 22.26
C ALA A 375 -26.25 16.29 23.48
N ASP A 376 -25.70 16.65 24.63
CA ASP A 376 -26.47 17.12 25.77
C ASP A 376 -27.18 18.43 25.43
N GLU A 377 -28.35 18.63 26.04
CA GLU A 377 -29.04 19.92 25.99
C GLU A 377 -28.37 20.89 26.99
N ILE A 378 -27.86 22.01 26.48
CA ILE A 378 -27.16 23.03 27.26
C ILE A 378 -27.74 24.41 26.98
N GLU A 379 -27.56 25.33 27.93
CA GLU A 379 -28.07 26.69 27.77
C GLU A 379 -27.30 27.45 26.66
N PRO A 380 -28.01 28.29 25.87
CA PRO A 380 -27.38 29.23 24.97
C PRO A 380 -26.52 30.25 25.73
N ILE A 381 -25.48 30.77 25.08
CA ILE A 381 -24.72 31.91 25.56
C ILE A 381 -25.60 33.16 25.42
N ASP A 382 -25.76 33.90 26.51
CA ASP A 382 -26.51 35.16 26.53
C ASP A 382 -25.94 36.19 25.54
N GLY A 383 -26.84 36.90 24.86
CA GLY A 383 -26.46 37.95 23.92
C GLY A 383 -26.04 37.47 22.52
N VAL A 384 -25.96 36.16 22.29
CA VAL A 384 -25.71 35.58 20.96
C VAL A 384 -26.96 34.90 20.44
N ALA A 385 -27.39 35.26 19.23
CA ALA A 385 -28.56 34.66 18.60
C ALA A 385 -28.34 33.18 18.28
N LEU A 386 -29.38 32.37 18.47
CA LEU A 386 -29.41 31.00 17.92
C LEU A 386 -29.47 31.03 16.40
N SER A 387 -28.96 29.97 15.78
CA SER A 387 -29.17 29.70 14.37
C SER A 387 -30.67 29.60 14.05
N TYR A 388 -31.04 29.79 12.79
CA TYR A 388 -32.43 29.72 12.34
C TYR A 388 -33.13 28.41 12.74
N ASN A 389 -32.36 27.31 12.81
CA ASN A 389 -32.87 25.99 13.17
C ASN A 389 -32.88 25.75 14.69
N GLY A 390 -32.28 26.63 15.48
CA GLY A 390 -32.31 26.58 16.94
C GLY A 390 -31.42 25.52 17.60
N PHE A 391 -30.42 25.00 16.88
CA PHE A 391 -29.53 23.94 17.38
C PHE A 391 -28.18 24.44 17.88
N ASP A 392 -27.75 25.62 17.43
CA ASP A 392 -26.38 26.08 17.59
C ASP A 392 -26.29 27.61 17.63
N GLN A 393 -25.15 28.11 18.08
CA GLN A 393 -24.78 29.51 18.03
C GLN A 393 -23.49 29.67 17.23
N TYR A 394 -23.50 30.58 16.26
CA TYR A 394 -22.31 30.98 15.51
C TYR A 394 -21.45 31.90 16.38
N LEU A 395 -20.19 31.54 16.58
CA LEU A 395 -19.26 32.20 17.48
C LEU A 395 -17.88 32.33 16.85
N THR A 396 -17.08 33.22 17.44
CA THR A 396 -15.63 33.26 17.24
C THR A 396 -14.97 32.80 18.54
N GLU A 397 -14.18 31.73 18.49
CA GLU A 397 -13.31 31.35 19.61
C GLU A 397 -11.98 32.08 19.42
N LEU A 398 -11.65 33.01 20.32
CA LEU A 398 -10.43 33.83 20.26
C LEU A 398 -9.21 33.05 20.73
N ASP A 399 -9.36 32.38 21.87
CA ASP A 399 -8.45 31.40 22.41
C ASP A 399 -9.29 30.28 23.06
N ARG A 400 -8.66 29.18 23.46
CA ARG A 400 -9.34 27.98 23.93
C ARG A 400 -10.35 28.27 25.05
N GLY A 401 -11.65 28.15 24.74
CA GLY A 401 -12.76 28.38 25.66
C GLY A 401 -13.19 29.85 25.81
N GLU A 402 -12.54 30.77 25.11
CA GLU A 402 -12.87 32.20 25.08
C GLU A 402 -13.68 32.52 23.82
N TYR A 403 -14.99 32.75 24.00
CA TYR A 403 -15.92 32.97 22.90
C TYR A 403 -16.40 34.41 22.83
N THR A 404 -16.55 34.93 21.61
CA THR A 404 -17.27 36.15 21.29
C THR A 404 -18.26 35.89 20.15
N GLY A 405 -19.09 36.88 19.83
CA GLY A 405 -20.01 36.80 18.71
C GLY A 405 -19.31 36.61 17.35
N PRO A 406 -20.09 36.27 16.31
CA PRO A 406 -19.56 35.98 14.97
C PRO A 406 -18.95 37.21 14.29
N GLU A 407 -19.34 38.42 14.70
CA GLU A 407 -18.87 39.69 14.16
C GLU A 407 -17.34 39.83 14.23
N ALA A 408 -16.70 39.28 15.26
CA ALA A 408 -15.25 39.36 15.41
C ALA A 408 -14.54 38.65 14.24
N TRP A 409 -15.05 37.50 13.81
CA TRP A 409 -14.55 36.78 12.64
C TRP A 409 -14.88 37.51 11.33
N GLU A 410 -16.10 38.01 11.19
CA GLU A 410 -16.55 38.73 9.99
C GLU A 410 -15.73 39.99 9.70
N TYR A 411 -15.38 40.73 10.75
CA TYR A 411 -14.56 41.94 10.65
C TYR A 411 -13.05 41.67 10.79
N SER A 412 -12.65 40.43 11.09
CA SER A 412 -11.25 40.06 11.35
C SER A 412 -10.58 40.90 12.46
N GLU A 413 -11.37 41.37 13.42
CA GLU A 413 -10.93 42.17 14.56
C GLU A 413 -11.80 41.92 15.81
N TYR A 414 -11.22 42.11 16.99
CA TYR A 414 -11.92 42.14 18.27
C TYR A 414 -11.35 43.27 19.13
N ASN A 415 -12.20 44.14 19.69
CA ASN A 415 -11.77 45.32 20.44
C ASN A 415 -10.76 46.22 19.70
N TYR A 416 -10.98 46.43 18.39
CA TYR A 416 -10.09 47.21 17.50
C TYR A 416 -8.66 46.65 17.38
N GLN A 417 -8.47 45.37 17.68
CA GLN A 417 -7.22 44.65 17.46
C GLN A 417 -7.46 43.51 16.46
N PRO A 418 -6.48 43.18 15.60
CA PRO A 418 -6.56 41.99 14.75
C PRO A 418 -6.81 40.73 15.58
N LEU A 419 -7.54 39.77 15.03
CA LEU A 419 -7.76 38.49 15.70
C LEU A 419 -6.43 37.79 16.02
N PRO A 420 -6.34 37.11 17.18
CA PRO A 420 -5.17 36.30 17.49
C PRO A 420 -5.05 35.14 16.50
N VAL A 421 -3.82 34.64 16.32
CA VAL A 421 -3.55 33.51 15.41
C VAL A 421 -4.26 32.21 15.83
N THR A 422 -4.64 32.11 17.09
CA THR A 422 -5.43 31.03 17.68
C THR A 422 -6.91 31.11 17.33
N ALA A 423 -7.39 32.24 16.81
CA ALA A 423 -8.80 32.45 16.56
C ALA A 423 -9.34 31.48 15.49
N ARG A 424 -10.56 31.01 15.71
CA ARG A 424 -11.27 30.15 14.76
C ARG A 424 -12.77 30.38 14.81
N ARG A 425 -13.44 30.09 13.68
CA ARG A 425 -14.89 30.08 13.59
C ARG A 425 -15.44 28.84 14.30
N VAL A 426 -16.48 29.02 15.11
CA VAL A 426 -17.09 27.92 15.85
C VAL A 426 -18.60 27.94 15.70
N ASN A 427 -19.22 26.78 15.49
CA ASN A 427 -20.64 26.62 15.82
C ASN A 427 -20.74 25.82 17.12
N ARG A 428 -21.30 26.45 18.15
CA ARG A 428 -21.52 25.82 19.45
C ARG A 428 -22.92 25.24 19.48
N TYR A 429 -23.02 23.93 19.35
CA TYR A 429 -24.27 23.18 19.39
C TYR A 429 -24.78 23.04 20.81
N ILE A 430 -26.02 23.43 21.01
CA ILE A 430 -26.70 23.39 22.30
C ILE A 430 -27.56 22.14 22.49
N LYS A 431 -27.80 21.37 21.42
CA LYS A 431 -28.53 20.10 21.39
C LYS A 431 -28.42 19.43 20.01
N GLY A 432 -29.05 18.28 19.87
CA GLY A 432 -29.22 17.56 18.60
C GLY A 432 -28.24 16.39 18.45
N ALA A 433 -28.21 15.79 17.27
CA ALA A 433 -27.34 14.66 16.99
C ALA A 433 -26.63 14.79 15.64
N PHE A 434 -25.39 14.29 15.61
CA PHE A 434 -24.56 14.19 14.41
C PHE A 434 -24.50 12.74 13.97
N VAL A 435 -24.52 12.51 12.67
CA VAL A 435 -24.48 11.14 12.13
C VAL A 435 -23.30 11.00 11.18
N PHE A 436 -22.50 9.96 11.36
CA PHE A 436 -21.30 9.69 10.57
C PHE A 436 -21.55 8.44 9.73
N PHE A 437 -21.57 8.62 8.42
CA PHE A 437 -21.60 7.53 7.45
C PHE A 437 -20.27 7.43 6.73
N SER A 438 -19.98 6.26 6.16
CA SER A 438 -19.03 6.14 5.04
C SER A 438 -19.45 7.07 3.90
N LYS A 439 -18.51 7.72 3.20
CA LYS A 439 -18.83 8.53 2.00
C LYS A 439 -19.51 7.73 0.90
N ALA A 440 -19.16 6.45 0.77
CA ALA A 440 -19.78 5.52 -0.16
C ALA A 440 -21.13 4.97 0.34
N SER A 441 -21.59 5.37 1.53
CA SER A 441 -22.91 5.00 2.01
C SER A 441 -23.99 5.41 1.01
N ARG A 442 -24.92 4.50 0.75
CA ARG A 442 -26.13 4.80 -0.05
C ARG A 442 -27.00 5.88 0.58
N TYR A 443 -26.87 6.11 1.88
CA TYR A 443 -27.51 7.24 2.53
C TYR A 443 -27.11 8.56 1.85
N ASN A 444 -25.83 8.74 1.50
CA ASN A 444 -25.33 9.94 0.83
C ASN A 444 -25.81 10.07 -0.62
N ALA A 445 -26.20 8.97 -1.28
CA ALA A 445 -26.68 8.96 -2.66
C ALA A 445 -28.18 9.28 -2.77
N THR A 446 -28.89 9.39 -1.65
CA THR A 446 -30.33 9.62 -1.62
C THR A 446 -30.61 11.11 -1.42
N SER A 447 -31.00 11.81 -2.49
CA SER A 447 -31.24 13.27 -2.47
C SER A 447 -32.43 13.71 -1.60
N SER A 448 -33.24 12.77 -1.11
CA SER A 448 -34.42 13.03 -0.27
C SER A 448 -34.14 12.98 1.24
N THR A 449 -32.91 12.75 1.69
CA THR A 449 -32.54 12.51 3.11
C THR A 449 -31.35 13.38 3.55
N TYR A 450 -31.29 14.64 3.13
CA TYR A 450 -30.17 15.56 3.42
C TYR A 450 -30.19 16.18 4.83
N ASP A 451 -30.62 15.40 5.82
CA ASP A 451 -30.54 15.75 7.24
C ASP A 451 -30.33 14.52 8.12
N ALA A 452 -29.90 14.74 9.36
CA ALA A 452 -29.94 13.74 10.42
C ALA A 452 -31.37 13.50 10.95
N TRP A 453 -32.39 13.88 10.18
CA TRP A 453 -33.83 13.85 10.50
C TRP A 453 -34.12 14.44 11.89
N GLN A 454 -34.43 15.74 11.88
CA GLN A 454 -34.55 16.60 13.06
C GLN A 454 -35.20 15.92 14.27
N ASN A 455 -34.42 15.73 15.35
CA ASN A 455 -34.90 15.41 16.69
C ASN A 455 -35.76 14.12 16.85
N ILE A 456 -35.74 13.20 15.89
CA ILE A 456 -36.51 11.94 15.96
C ILE A 456 -35.94 10.95 16.99
N GLY A 457 -34.69 11.19 17.44
CA GLY A 457 -33.98 10.32 18.35
C GLY A 457 -33.41 9.09 17.68
N GLU A 458 -32.47 8.45 18.36
CA GLU A 458 -31.68 7.32 17.83
C GLU A 458 -32.55 6.16 17.31
N VAL A 459 -33.57 5.76 18.07
CA VAL A 459 -34.40 4.58 17.77
C VAL A 459 -35.20 4.81 16.49
N GLU A 460 -35.86 5.96 16.35
CA GLU A 460 -36.65 6.28 15.17
C GLU A 460 -35.74 6.45 13.94
N PHE A 461 -34.56 7.05 14.11
CA PHE A 461 -33.57 7.15 13.03
C PHE A 461 -33.12 5.76 12.55
N ARG A 462 -32.83 4.83 13.49
CA ARG A 462 -32.50 3.44 13.14
C ARG A 462 -33.59 2.77 12.32
N GLU A 463 -34.87 2.94 12.69
CA GLU A 463 -36.01 2.38 11.95
C GLU A 463 -36.15 2.96 10.53
N ILE A 464 -35.80 4.24 10.33
CA ILE A 464 -35.75 4.85 9.00
C ILE A 464 -34.66 4.20 8.16
N ILE A 465 -33.45 4.06 8.72
CA ILE A 465 -32.32 3.44 8.02
C ILE A 465 -32.61 1.97 7.70
N GLU A 466 -33.21 1.22 8.63
CA GLU A 466 -33.59 -0.18 8.41
C GLU A 466 -34.59 -0.33 7.25
N ARG A 467 -35.61 0.53 7.20
CA ARG A 467 -36.59 0.56 6.10
C ARG A 467 -35.94 0.93 4.77
N ALA A 468 -35.01 1.88 4.78
CA ALA A 468 -34.24 2.26 3.59
C ALA A 468 -33.41 1.08 3.09
N ALA A 469 -32.59 0.47 3.95
CA ALA A 469 -31.76 -0.69 3.62
C ALA A 469 -32.60 -1.86 3.09
N ALA A 470 -33.72 -2.19 3.74
CA ALA A 470 -34.62 -3.26 3.30
C ALA A 470 -35.25 -3.00 1.91
N ARG A 471 -35.50 -1.75 1.55
CA ARG A 471 -36.02 -1.38 0.21
C ARG A 471 -34.98 -1.62 -0.88
N PHE A 472 -33.70 -1.43 -0.57
CA PHE A 472 -32.60 -1.65 -1.52
C PHE A 472 -32.23 -3.12 -1.71
N ARG A 473 -32.56 -3.99 -0.75
CA ARG A 473 -32.38 -5.45 -0.88
C ARG A 473 -33.38 -6.12 -1.85
N ARG A 474 -34.40 -5.39 -2.35
CA ARG A 474 -35.50 -5.93 -3.17
C ARG A 474 -35.29 -5.77 -4.67
#